data_AF-A0A538H1P4-F1
#
_entry.id   AF-A0A538H1P4-F1
#
_cell.length_a   1.000
_cell.length_b   1.000
_cell.length_c   1.000
_cell.angle_alpha   90.00
_cell.angle_beta   90.00
_cell.angle_gamma   90.00
#
_symmetry.space_group_name_H-M   'P 1'
#
loop_
_entity.id
_entity.type
_entity.pdbx_description
1 polymer ?
#
loop_
_entity_poly.entity_id
_entity_poly.type
_entity_poly.pdbx_seq_one_letter_code
_entity_poly.pdbx_strand_id
1 'polypeptide(L)' 'MTKHLACPFCGAYEVERLFVASIHMDSCHCSVCGSAWDEDTGGHYRARGDGGSVLVRRAKR' A
#
# COMPACT_ATOMS: atom_id res chain seq x y z
N MET A 1 -4.95 -17.25 8.96
CA MET A 1 -3.86 -16.40 8.46
C MET A 1 -4.43 -15.50 7.37
N THR A 2 -4.73 -14.24 7.67
CA THR A 2 -4.99 -13.18 6.68
C THR A 2 -4.91 -11.82 7.38
N LYS A 3 -3.69 -11.38 7.69
CA LYS A 3 -3.40 -10.00 8.14
C LYS A 3 -3.22 -9.05 6.93
N HIS A 4 -3.74 -9.39 5.75
CA HIS A 4 -3.45 -8.66 4.50
C HIS A 4 -4.44 -7.53 4.19
N LEU A 5 -5.53 -7.39 4.94
CA LEU A 5 -6.51 -6.31 4.71
C LEU A 5 -6.14 -5.01 5.42
N ALA A 6 -5.24 -5.05 6.41
CA ALA A 6 -4.81 -3.87 7.14
C ALA A 6 -3.60 -3.20 6.47
N CYS A 7 -3.53 -1.87 6.59
CA CYS A 7 -2.35 -1.09 6.23
C CYS A 7 -1.17 -1.53 7.10
N PRO A 8 -0.03 -1.96 6.50
CA PRO A 8 1.11 -2.45 7.26
C PRO A 8 1.83 -1.36 8.06
N PHE A 9 1.54 -0.09 7.78
CA PHE A 9 2.22 1.06 8.41
C PHE A 9 1.47 1.62 9.62
N CYS A 10 0.15 1.72 9.55
CA CYS A 10 -0.67 2.29 10.64
C CYS A 10 -1.71 1.34 11.22
N GLY A 11 -1.89 0.14 10.65
CA GLY A 11 -2.86 -0.86 11.13
C GLY A 11 -4.32 -0.57 10.77
N ALA A 12 -4.61 0.53 10.09
CA ALA A 12 -5.96 0.90 9.62
C ALA A 12 -6.47 -0.06 8.53
N TYR A 13 -7.79 -0.17 8.35
CA TYR A 13 -8.40 -1.08 7.36
C TYR A 13 -8.92 -0.36 6.11
N GLU A 14 -8.86 0.96 6.09
CA GLU A 14 -9.27 1.83 4.99
C GLU A 14 -8.17 1.85 3.91
N VAL A 15 -8.04 0.70 3.24
CA VAL A 15 -7.06 0.45 2.18
C VAL A 15 -7.78 0.24 0.85
N GLU A 16 -7.52 1.12 -0.11
CA GLU A 16 -7.91 0.98 -1.51
C GLU A 16 -6.93 0.03 -2.20
N ARG A 17 -7.43 -0.91 -3.00
CA ARG A 17 -6.62 -1.88 -3.76
C ARG A 17 -7.03 -1.89 -5.22
N LEU A 18 -6.04 -1.81 -6.11
CA LEU A 18 -6.21 -1.93 -7.55
C LEU A 18 -5.32 -3.06 -8.08
N PHE A 19 -5.94 -4.11 -8.61
CA PHE A 19 -5.22 -5.22 -9.22
C PHE A 19 -4.76 -4.87 -10.64
N VAL A 20 -3.44 -4.93 -10.88
CA VAL A 20 -2.79 -4.70 -12.16
C VAL A 20 -2.46 -6.04 -12.82
N ALA A 21 -3.42 -6.56 -13.60
CA ALA A 21 -3.36 -7.91 -14.16
C ALA A 21 -2.12 -8.19 -15.03
N SER A 22 -1.61 -7.20 -15.77
CA SER A 22 -0.44 -7.37 -16.65
C SER A 22 0.84 -7.75 -15.91
N ILE A 23 0.93 -7.44 -14.61
CA ILE A 23 2.11 -7.71 -13.77
C ILE A 23 1.77 -8.47 -12.48
N HIS A 24 0.53 -8.95 -12.34
CA HIS A 24 0.05 -9.75 -11.21
C HIS A 24 0.37 -9.10 -9.85
N MET A 25 -0.07 -7.86 -9.67
CA MET A 25 0.28 -7.04 -8.52
C MET A 25 -0.90 -6.18 -8.07
N ASP A 26 -1.08 -6.01 -6.77
CA ASP A 26 -2.03 -5.09 -6.15
C ASP A 26 -1.33 -3.78 -5.79
N SER A 27 -1.78 -2.68 -6.41
CA SER A 27 -1.43 -1.32 -6.01
C SER A 27 -2.34 -0.88 -4.87
N CYS A 28 -1.78 -0.61 -3.71
CA CYS A 28 -2.51 -0.32 -2.48
C CYS A 28 -2.30 1.13 -2.02
N HIS A 29 -3.34 1.74 -1.44
CA HIS A 29 -3.29 3.08 -0.85
C HIS A 29 -4.13 3.14 0.43
N CYS A 30 -3.54 3.64 1.54
CA CYS A 30 -4.24 3.83 2.80
C CYS A 30 -4.73 5.27 2.94
N SER A 31 -6.04 5.46 3.11
CA SER A 31 -6.63 6.79 3.26
C SER A 31 -6.39 7.43 4.64
N VAL A 32 -5.99 6.64 5.64
CA VAL A 32 -5.71 7.12 7.01
C VAL A 32 -4.32 7.75 7.13
N CYS A 33 -3.26 7.02 6.75
CA CYS A 33 -1.89 7.50 6.87
C CYS A 33 -1.28 8.00 5.55
N GLY A 34 -1.97 7.83 4.42
CA GLY A 34 -1.51 8.25 3.09
C GLY A 34 -0.42 7.35 2.49
N SER A 35 -0.09 6.22 3.13
CA SER A 35 0.90 5.29 2.59
C SER A 35 0.39 4.58 1.34
N ALA A 36 1.28 4.34 0.39
CA ALA A 36 1.02 3.54 -0.81
C ALA A 36 2.10 2.47 -0.96
N TRP A 37 1.71 1.27 -1.38
CA TRP A 37 2.61 0.13 -1.56
C TRP A 37 2.08 -0.82 -2.63
N ASP A 38 2.98 -1.62 -3.21
CA ASP A 38 2.63 -2.67 -4.15
C ASP A 38 2.89 -4.06 -3.53
N GLU A 39 1.92 -4.97 -3.69
CA GLU A 39 1.94 -6.33 -3.17
C GLU A 39 1.74 -7.32 -4.32
N ASP A 40 2.56 -8.37 -4.43
CA ASP A 40 2.30 -9.44 -5.40
C ASP A 40 1.21 -10.39 -4.93
N THR A 41 0.72 -11.25 -5.82
CA THR A 41 -0.29 -12.26 -5.50
C THR A 41 0.16 -13.29 -4.46
N GLY A 42 1.47 -13.33 -4.13
CA GLY A 42 2.03 -14.15 -3.06
C GLY A 42 2.06 -13.45 -1.70
N GLY A 43 1.62 -12.18 -1.63
CA GLY A 43 1.67 -11.36 -0.41
C GLY A 43 3.05 -10.77 -0.14
N HIS A 44 3.96 -10.78 -1.11
CA HIS A 44 5.27 -10.16 -0.99
C HIS A 44 5.23 -8.71 -1.48
N TYR A 45 5.81 -7.82 -0.69
CA TYR A 45 5.99 -6.42 -1.07
C TYR A 45 7.06 -6.31 -2.16
N ARG A 46 6.70 -5.78 -3.33
CA ARG A 46 7.60 -5.69 -4.49
C ARG A 46 8.24 -4.32 -4.67
N ALA A 47 7.62 -3.23 -4.21
CA ALA A 47 8.13 -1.84 -4.06
C ALA A 47 6.96 -0.93 -3.58
N ARG A 48 7.06 0.31 -3.06
CA ARG A 48 8.17 1.18 -2.64
C ARG A 48 8.07 1.41 -1.13
N GLY A 49 8.97 0.71 -0.41
CA GLY A 49 9.81 1.24 0.67
C GLY A 49 9.41 1.03 2.14
N ASP A 50 10.47 1.15 2.94
CA ASP A 50 10.43 1.25 4.39
C ASP A 50 9.68 2.53 4.83
N GLY A 51 9.60 2.80 6.14
CA GLY A 51 8.90 3.98 6.66
C GLY A 51 9.35 5.33 6.07
N GLY A 52 10.44 5.40 5.29
CA GLY A 52 10.90 6.58 4.57
C GLY A 52 10.31 6.78 3.17
N SER A 53 9.59 5.81 2.59
CA SER A 53 9.01 5.91 1.24
C SER A 53 7.57 6.40 1.20
N VAL A 54 7.01 6.81 2.35
CA VAL A 54 5.71 7.44 2.41
C VAL A 54 5.73 8.67 1.50
N LEU A 55 5.15 8.54 0.31
CA LEU A 55 4.89 9.66 -0.58
C LEU A 55 3.76 10.48 0.04
N VAL A 56 4.10 11.31 1.02
CA VAL A 56 3.14 12.28 1.57
C VAL A 56 2.73 13.21 0.44
N ARG A 57 1.43 13.46 0.26
CA ARG A 57 0.96 14.51 -0.65
C ARG A 57 1.71 15.80 -0.30
N ARG A 58 2.45 16.37 -1.26
CA ARG A 58 3.07 17.68 -1.10
C ARG A 58 1.97 18.69 -0.79
N ALA A 59 1.93 19.20 0.44
CA ALA A 59 1.03 20.29 0.78
C ALA A 59 1.27 21.46 -0.19
N LYS A 60 0.24 21.84 -0.94
CA LYS A 60 0.27 23.11 -1.69
C LYS A 60 0.36 24.22 -0.63
N ARG A 61 1.43 25.02 -0.70
CA ARG A 61 1.49 26.32 -0.03
C ARG A 61 0.48 27.26 -0.67
#